data_AF-A0A3M4K5T4-F1
#
_entry.id   AF-A0A3M4K5T4-F1
#
_cell.length_a   1.000
_cell.length_b   1.000
_cell.length_c   1.000
_cell.angle_alpha   90.00
_cell.angle_beta   90.00
_cell.angle_gamma   90.00
#
_symmetry.space_group_name_H-M   'P 1'
#
loop_
_entity.id
_entity.type
_entity.pdbx_description
1 polymer ?
#
loop_
_entity_poly.entity_id
_entity_poly.type
_entity_poly.pdbx_seq_one_letter_code
_entity_poly.pdbx_strand_id
1 'polypeptide(L)'
;MFEAARLMDEIDHTSAMTGFVLGAIVGIAAVAYVSFTVATCGLGGILLGLAVGLAGNAIASLGESIGAAFSSAAGQIESGSPNVFINGRPAAFAIDSTAVCEKHSPIVKVAEGSSNVFINGKPAARKGDKLTCGAKIGTGSNNVFIGGGTHRYLAVDDEVSATARYTVDILLVVAGGAKAVGSIAKL
;
A
#
# COMPACT_ATOMS: atom_id res chain seq x y z
N MET A 1 5.59 19.89 10.59
CA MET A 1 7.02 19.83 10.20
C MET A 1 7.49 18.41 10.45
N PHE A 2 8.35 17.87 9.59
CA PHE A 2 8.82 16.48 9.66
C PHE A 2 10.34 16.44 9.55
N GLU A 3 10.96 15.38 10.07
CA GLU A 3 12.40 15.16 10.03
C GLU A 3 12.91 15.21 8.59
N ALA A 4 13.97 15.97 8.35
CA ALA A 4 14.55 16.10 7.03
C ALA A 4 15.19 14.77 6.57
N ALA A 5 14.86 14.32 5.36
CA ALA A 5 15.43 13.11 4.79
C ALA A 5 16.80 13.37 4.15
N ARG A 6 17.68 12.37 4.20
CA ARG A 6 19.09 12.44 3.78
C ARG A 6 19.52 11.15 3.10
N LEU A 7 20.63 11.20 2.38
CA LEU A 7 21.33 10.04 1.84
C LEU A 7 21.61 9.01 2.93
N MET A 8 21.29 7.73 2.73
CA MET A 8 21.29 6.59 3.66
C MET A 8 20.14 6.55 4.67
N ASP A 9 19.16 7.45 4.60
CA ASP A 9 17.98 7.29 5.46
C ASP A 9 17.15 6.11 4.93
N GLU A 10 16.68 5.29 5.85
CA GLU A 10 15.97 4.05 5.57
C GLU A 10 14.62 4.34 4.91
N ILE A 11 14.19 3.42 4.07
CA ILE A 11 12.84 3.39 3.52
C ILE A 11 12.10 2.16 4.05
N ASP A 12 10.83 2.34 4.37
CA ASP A 12 9.98 1.32 4.96
C ASP A 12 8.83 0.95 4.03
N HIS A 13 8.54 -0.34 3.99
CA HIS A 13 7.28 -0.86 3.49
C HIS A 13 6.39 -1.29 4.64
N THR A 14 5.08 -1.13 4.48
CA THR A 14 4.14 -1.68 5.46
C THR A 14 3.89 -3.17 5.20
N SER A 15 3.19 -3.82 6.14
CA SER A 15 2.71 -5.20 6.00
C SER A 15 1.30 -5.25 5.41
N ALA A 16 0.84 -4.18 4.74
CA ALA A 16 -0.50 -4.05 4.17
C ALA A 16 -0.86 -5.22 3.25
N MET A 17 0.05 -5.65 2.36
CA MET A 17 -0.20 -6.78 1.47
C MET A 17 -0.44 -8.10 2.23
N THR A 18 0.36 -8.39 3.25
CA THR A 18 0.17 -9.59 4.08
C THR A 18 -1.17 -9.55 4.80
N GLY A 19 -1.50 -8.41 5.40
CA GLY A 19 -2.79 -8.20 6.06
C GLY A 19 -3.96 -8.35 5.09
N PHE A 20 -3.86 -7.77 3.91
CA PHE A 20 -4.85 -7.88 2.83
C PHE A 20 -5.09 -9.33 2.42
N VAL A 21 -4.02 -10.11 2.19
CA VAL A 21 -4.12 -11.52 1.79
C VAL A 21 -4.76 -12.36 2.89
N LEU A 22 -4.36 -12.19 4.15
CA LEU A 22 -4.98 -12.90 5.28
C LEU A 22 -6.46 -12.53 5.43
N GLY A 23 -6.78 -11.24 5.34
CA GLY A 23 -8.16 -10.76 5.37
C GLY A 23 -8.98 -11.30 4.19
N ALA A 24 -8.39 -11.39 3.00
CA ALA A 24 -9.04 -11.96 1.82
C ALA A 24 -9.34 -13.45 2.00
N ILE A 25 -8.40 -14.25 2.53
CA ILE A 25 -8.62 -15.67 2.81
C ILE A 25 -9.79 -15.86 3.78
N VAL A 26 -9.80 -15.11 4.89
CA VAL A 26 -10.88 -15.15 5.88
C VAL A 26 -12.21 -14.68 5.26
N GLY A 27 -12.19 -13.60 4.48
CA GLY A 27 -13.37 -13.06 3.82
C GLY A 27 -13.98 -14.04 2.82
N ILE A 28 -13.15 -14.65 1.96
CA ILE A 28 -13.58 -15.66 0.99
C ILE A 28 -14.18 -16.87 1.71
N ALA A 29 -13.55 -17.36 2.77
CA ALA A 29 -14.07 -18.48 3.56
C ALA A 29 -15.42 -18.14 4.20
N ALA A 30 -15.57 -16.94 4.77
CA ALA A 30 -16.81 -16.47 5.37
C ALA A 30 -17.94 -16.33 4.33
N VAL A 31 -17.65 -15.70 3.18
CA VAL A 31 -18.61 -15.56 2.07
C VAL A 31 -19.04 -16.93 1.55
N ALA A 32 -18.10 -17.84 1.34
CA ALA A 32 -18.40 -19.20 0.90
C ALA A 32 -19.32 -19.90 1.91
N TYR A 33 -18.97 -19.87 3.20
CA TYR A 33 -19.77 -20.49 4.26
C TYR A 33 -21.21 -19.95 4.32
N VAL A 34 -21.37 -18.62 4.32
CA VAL A 34 -22.70 -17.99 4.29
C VAL A 34 -23.45 -18.43 3.03
N SER A 35 -22.82 -18.35 1.86
CA SER A 35 -23.46 -18.71 0.59
C SER A 35 -23.90 -20.18 0.55
N PHE A 36 -23.12 -21.10 1.12
CA PHE A 36 -23.50 -22.51 1.23
C PHE A 36 -24.69 -22.74 2.17
N THR A 37 -24.81 -21.95 3.24
CA THR A 37 -25.90 -22.10 4.23
C THR A 37 -27.21 -21.44 3.77
N VAL A 38 -27.17 -20.23 3.21
CA VAL A 38 -28.39 -19.51 2.78
C VAL A 38 -28.89 -19.88 1.38
N ALA A 39 -28.07 -20.48 0.50
CA ALA A 39 -28.52 -20.80 -0.85
C ALA A 39 -29.49 -22.00 -0.94
N THR A 40 -29.97 -22.54 0.19
CA THR A 40 -31.08 -23.52 0.23
C THR A 40 -32.43 -22.88 -0.07
N CYS A 41 -32.56 -21.55 0.01
CA CYS A 41 -33.82 -20.81 -0.13
C CYS A 41 -34.23 -20.47 -1.58
N GLY A 42 -33.84 -21.28 -2.57
CA GLY A 42 -34.12 -21.00 -4.00
C GLY A 42 -33.41 -19.74 -4.52
N LEU A 43 -34.03 -19.02 -5.46
CA LEU A 43 -33.42 -17.82 -6.09
C LEU A 43 -33.05 -16.73 -5.08
N GLY A 44 -33.84 -16.56 -4.01
CA GLY A 44 -33.55 -15.58 -2.95
C GLY A 44 -32.26 -15.87 -2.18
N GLY A 45 -31.96 -17.15 -1.95
CA GLY A 45 -30.70 -17.57 -1.31
C GLY A 45 -29.47 -17.35 -2.21
N ILE A 46 -29.64 -17.51 -3.52
CA ILE A 46 -28.59 -17.23 -4.52
C ILE A 46 -28.29 -15.73 -4.57
N LEU A 47 -29.32 -14.88 -4.64
CA LEU A 47 -29.17 -13.43 -4.64
C LEU A 47 -28.52 -12.93 -3.35
N LEU A 48 -28.85 -13.52 -2.21
CA LEU A 48 -28.22 -13.19 -0.94
C LEU A 48 -26.74 -13.61 -0.90
N GLY A 49 -26.38 -14.80 -1.40
CA GLY A 49 -24.97 -15.23 -1.50
C GLY A 49 -24.13 -14.31 -2.38
N LEU A 50 -24.67 -13.88 -3.53
CA LEU A 50 -24.03 -12.90 -4.41
C LEU A 50 -23.88 -11.53 -3.75
N ALA A 51 -24.92 -11.05 -3.05
CA ALA A 51 -24.88 -9.79 -2.32
C ALA A 51 -23.82 -9.80 -1.19
N VAL A 52 -23.71 -10.92 -0.47
CA VAL A 52 -22.66 -11.12 0.55
C VAL A 52 -21.27 -11.18 -0.09
N GLY A 53 -21.13 -11.79 -1.27
CA GLY A 53 -19.88 -11.76 -2.04
C GLY A 53 -19.42 -10.35 -2.39
N LEU A 54 -20.32 -9.46 -2.77
CA LEU A 54 -20.01 -8.05 -3.04
C LEU A 54 -19.57 -7.29 -1.77
N ALA A 55 -20.05 -7.68 -0.59
CA ALA A 55 -19.67 -7.07 0.68
C ALA A 55 -18.44 -7.71 1.34
N GLY A 56 -17.96 -8.84 0.84
CA GLY A 56 -16.90 -9.62 1.48
C GLY A 56 -15.51 -8.95 1.46
N ASN A 57 -15.30 -7.95 0.60
CA ASN A 57 -14.03 -7.25 0.47
C ASN A 57 -13.71 -6.38 1.71
N ALA A 58 -14.71 -6.07 2.54
CA ALA A 58 -14.53 -5.35 3.79
C ALA A 58 -13.52 -6.04 4.72
N ILE A 59 -13.52 -7.38 4.77
CA ILE A 59 -12.61 -8.14 5.64
C ILE A 59 -11.17 -8.08 5.10
N ALA A 60 -10.99 -8.13 3.77
CA ALA A 60 -9.69 -7.94 3.14
C ALA A 60 -9.15 -6.51 3.39
N SER A 61 -9.99 -5.49 3.27
CA SER A 61 -9.63 -4.09 3.54
C SER A 61 -9.28 -3.84 5.01
N LEU A 62 -9.96 -4.53 5.93
CA LEU A 62 -9.64 -4.49 7.35
C LEU A 62 -8.27 -5.13 7.59
N GLY A 63 -8.03 -6.29 6.99
CA GLY A 63 -6.72 -6.95 7.01
C GLY A 63 -5.61 -6.03 6.48
N GLU A 64 -5.83 -5.38 5.34
CA GLU A 64 -4.91 -4.38 4.77
C GLU A 64 -4.60 -3.27 5.78
N SER A 65 -5.63 -2.70 6.41
CA SER A 65 -5.47 -1.59 7.36
C SER A 65 -4.67 -1.99 8.61
N ILE A 66 -4.87 -3.22 9.12
CA ILE A 66 -4.11 -3.76 10.24
C ILE A 66 -2.66 -4.02 9.80
N GLY A 67 -2.47 -4.60 8.61
CA GLY A 67 -1.13 -4.81 8.05
C GLY A 67 -0.38 -3.50 7.83
N ALA A 68 -1.09 -2.44 7.42
CA ALA A 68 -0.52 -1.11 7.20
C ALA A 68 -0.03 -0.43 8.49
N ALA A 69 -0.49 -0.89 9.66
CA ALA A 69 -0.04 -0.38 10.96
C ALA A 69 1.37 -0.86 11.33
N PHE A 70 1.89 -1.88 10.65
CA PHE A 70 3.23 -2.42 10.89
C PHE A 70 4.11 -2.16 9.68
N SER A 71 5.29 -1.61 9.90
CA SER A 71 6.28 -1.36 8.84
C SER A 71 7.63 -1.96 9.18
N SER A 72 8.40 -2.26 8.14
CA SER A 72 9.77 -2.76 8.25
C SER A 72 10.66 -2.07 7.23
N ALA A 73 11.93 -1.89 7.60
CA ALA A 73 12.97 -1.45 6.68
C ALA A 73 12.97 -2.31 5.43
N ALA A 74 13.13 -1.66 4.28
CA ALA A 74 13.08 -2.26 2.96
C ALA A 74 14.13 -1.66 2.01
N GLY A 75 15.17 -1.03 2.57
CA GLY A 75 16.27 -0.40 1.84
C GLY A 75 16.56 1.01 2.33
N GLN A 76 17.20 1.83 1.48
CA GLN A 76 17.65 3.17 1.85
C GLN A 76 17.79 4.12 0.65
N ILE A 77 17.81 5.42 0.93
CA ILE A 77 18.10 6.48 -0.05
C ILE A 77 19.57 6.43 -0.48
N GLU A 78 19.83 6.39 -1.79
CA GLU A 78 21.17 6.26 -2.38
C GLU A 78 21.63 7.52 -3.11
N SER A 79 20.78 8.54 -3.26
CA SER A 79 21.23 9.83 -3.79
C SER A 79 20.54 11.03 -3.13
N GLY A 80 21.27 12.14 -3.10
CA GLY A 80 20.82 13.40 -2.51
C GLY A 80 21.54 14.59 -3.14
N SER A 81 21.50 15.72 -2.45
CA SER A 81 22.08 16.97 -2.90
C SER A 81 23.61 16.96 -2.92
N PRO A 82 24.25 17.46 -4.00
CA PRO A 82 25.70 17.53 -4.08
C PRO A 82 26.31 18.62 -3.18
N ASN A 83 25.51 19.57 -2.70
CA ASN A 83 26.01 20.79 -2.03
C ASN A 83 25.17 21.23 -0.80
N VAL A 84 24.01 20.62 -0.55
CA VAL A 84 23.19 20.88 0.62
C VAL A 84 23.25 19.66 1.53
N PHE A 85 23.80 19.86 2.73
CA PHE A 85 24.01 18.80 3.70
C PHE A 85 23.18 19.07 4.96
N ILE A 86 22.63 18.00 5.52
CA ILE A 86 21.90 18.03 6.79
C ILE A 86 22.61 17.06 7.73
N ASN A 87 23.19 17.59 8.81
CA ASN A 87 24.07 16.84 9.72
C ASN A 87 25.17 16.07 8.97
N GLY A 88 25.83 16.73 8.02
CA GLY A 88 26.95 16.17 7.26
C GLY A 88 26.56 15.14 6.17
N ARG A 89 25.28 14.80 6.02
CA ARG A 89 24.80 13.89 4.97
C ARG A 89 24.06 14.66 3.88
N PRO A 90 24.22 14.33 2.58
CA PRO A 90 23.47 14.94 1.49
C PRO A 90 21.97 14.95 1.75
N ALA A 91 21.33 16.11 1.60
CA ALA A 91 19.89 16.25 1.80
C ALA A 91 19.11 15.61 0.64
N ALA A 92 18.05 14.87 0.92
CA ALA A 92 17.21 14.24 -0.10
C ALA A 92 16.11 15.19 -0.60
N PHE A 93 15.67 15.00 -1.84
CA PHE A 93 14.60 15.77 -2.46
C PHE A 93 13.73 14.89 -3.37
N ALA A 94 12.47 15.25 -3.55
CA ALA A 94 11.58 14.58 -4.47
C ALA A 94 12.07 14.69 -5.93
N ILE A 95 11.51 13.84 -6.80
CA ILE A 95 11.72 13.78 -8.25
C ILE A 95 13.01 13.07 -8.66
N ASP A 96 14.13 13.43 -8.04
CA ASP A 96 15.45 12.98 -8.49
C ASP A 96 16.32 12.27 -7.45
N SER A 97 16.03 12.37 -6.15
CA SER A 97 16.66 11.44 -5.20
C SER A 97 16.16 10.02 -5.50
N THR A 98 17.11 9.10 -5.52
CA THR A 98 16.91 7.67 -5.77
C THR A 98 17.11 6.89 -4.49
N ALA A 99 16.45 5.75 -4.40
CA ALA A 99 16.62 4.78 -3.32
C ALA A 99 16.67 3.37 -3.89
N VAL A 100 17.33 2.48 -3.16
CA VAL A 100 17.29 1.05 -3.43
C VAL A 100 16.22 0.46 -2.53
N CYS A 101 15.27 -0.27 -3.13
CA CYS A 101 14.26 -1.03 -2.42
C CYS A 101 14.56 -2.52 -2.58
N GLU A 102 14.60 -3.25 -1.48
CA GLU A 102 14.89 -4.69 -1.49
C GLU A 102 13.69 -5.51 -1.97
N LYS A 103 12.47 -4.98 -1.82
CA LYS A 103 11.23 -5.64 -2.21
C LYS A 103 10.85 -5.39 -3.68
N HIS A 104 11.45 -4.38 -4.33
CA HIS A 104 11.10 -3.95 -5.68
C HIS A 104 12.35 -3.56 -6.49
N SER A 105 12.45 -4.08 -7.72
CA SER A 105 13.49 -3.71 -8.70
C SER A 105 12.82 -3.05 -9.91
N PRO A 106 13.39 -2.01 -10.54
CA PRO A 106 14.71 -1.39 -10.34
C PRO A 106 14.72 -0.23 -9.32
N ILE A 107 15.81 0.55 -9.30
CA ILE A 107 15.99 1.77 -8.48
C ILE A 107 14.73 2.64 -8.51
N VAL A 108 14.25 3.00 -7.32
CA VAL A 108 13.04 3.81 -7.13
C VAL A 108 13.40 5.27 -6.85
N LYS A 109 12.44 6.18 -7.05
CA LYS A 109 12.63 7.62 -6.82
C LYS A 109 11.79 8.11 -5.65
N VAL A 110 12.23 9.17 -4.99
CA VAL A 110 11.40 9.90 -4.01
C VAL A 110 10.31 10.64 -4.77
N ALA A 111 9.05 10.30 -4.49
CA ALA A 111 7.89 10.76 -5.26
C ALA A 111 7.16 11.93 -4.60
N GLU A 112 7.23 12.02 -3.27
CA GLU A 112 6.59 13.07 -2.48
C GLU A 112 7.63 13.97 -1.80
N GLY A 113 7.23 15.20 -1.51
CA GLY A 113 8.09 16.16 -0.83
C GLY A 113 7.32 17.39 -0.35
N SER A 114 8.04 18.35 0.21
CA SER A 114 7.48 19.62 0.67
C SER A 114 6.88 20.44 -0.48
N SER A 115 5.73 21.04 -0.24
CA SER A 115 5.06 21.98 -1.15
C SER A 115 5.70 23.37 -1.19
N ASN A 116 6.54 23.72 -0.21
CA ASN A 116 7.04 25.09 -0.08
C ASN A 116 8.53 25.20 0.33
N VAL A 117 9.20 24.10 0.66
CA VAL A 117 10.65 24.08 0.91
C VAL A 117 11.34 23.33 -0.21
N PHE A 118 12.36 23.95 -0.78
CA PHE A 118 13.09 23.43 -1.93
C PHE A 118 14.58 23.31 -1.63
N ILE A 119 15.20 22.22 -2.07
CA ILE A 119 16.64 21.97 -2.06
C ILE A 119 17.09 21.89 -3.52
N ASN A 120 17.99 22.77 -3.95
CA ASN A 120 18.41 22.90 -5.35
C ASN A 120 17.23 23.03 -6.33
N GLY A 121 16.21 23.80 -5.95
CA GLY A 121 15.00 23.99 -6.76
C GLY A 121 14.05 22.79 -6.80
N LYS A 122 14.33 21.71 -6.06
CA LYS A 122 13.48 20.51 -6.00
C LYS A 122 12.80 20.40 -4.63
N PRO A 123 11.59 19.82 -4.55
CA PRO A 123 10.86 19.70 -3.30
C PRO A 123 11.66 18.93 -2.25
N ALA A 124 11.84 19.48 -1.05
CA ALA A 124 12.61 18.82 -0.02
C ALA A 124 11.91 17.56 0.51
N ALA A 125 12.62 16.45 0.61
CA ALA A 125 12.08 15.19 1.10
C ALA A 125 12.20 15.09 2.62
N ARG A 126 11.24 14.41 3.24
CA ARG A 126 11.12 14.26 4.70
C ARG A 126 10.72 12.84 5.05
N LYS A 127 10.93 12.48 6.31
CA LYS A 127 10.35 11.27 6.89
C LYS A 127 8.84 11.24 6.65
N GLY A 128 8.35 10.09 6.18
CA GLY A 128 6.96 9.85 5.83
C GLY A 128 6.58 10.17 4.37
N ASP A 129 7.38 10.94 3.64
CA ASP A 129 7.14 11.17 2.20
C ASP A 129 7.34 9.85 1.43
N LYS A 130 6.48 9.57 0.45
CA LYS A 130 6.52 8.31 -0.33
C LYS A 130 7.54 8.31 -1.47
N LEU A 131 7.98 7.11 -1.81
CA LEU A 131 8.73 6.76 -3.01
C LEU A 131 7.80 6.22 -4.10
N THR A 132 8.30 6.10 -5.32
CA THR A 132 7.52 5.62 -6.48
C THR A 132 6.96 4.21 -6.29
N CYS A 133 7.62 3.33 -5.52
CA CYS A 133 7.14 1.98 -5.21
C CYS A 133 6.11 1.91 -4.07
N GLY A 134 5.72 3.04 -3.47
CA GLY A 134 4.80 3.07 -2.33
C GLY A 134 5.45 3.04 -0.96
N ALA A 135 6.75 2.71 -0.87
CA ALA A 135 7.53 2.81 0.36
C ALA A 135 7.53 4.24 0.91
N LYS A 136 7.71 4.38 2.22
CA LYS A 136 7.86 5.67 2.89
C LYS A 136 9.29 5.84 3.38
N ILE A 137 9.77 7.08 3.45
CA ILE A 137 11.02 7.37 4.14
C ILE A 137 10.82 7.12 5.64
N GLY A 138 11.51 6.13 6.19
CA GLY A 138 11.33 5.63 7.56
C GLY A 138 12.12 6.43 8.61
N THR A 139 13.33 6.84 8.26
CA THR A 139 14.20 7.63 9.15
C THR A 139 14.52 9.01 8.59
N GLY A 140 15.04 9.89 9.45
CA GLY A 140 15.33 11.27 9.10
C GLY A 140 16.30 11.91 10.08
N SER A 141 16.58 13.19 9.88
CA SER A 141 17.40 13.98 10.81
C SER A 141 16.77 14.07 12.21
N ASN A 142 17.59 13.93 13.25
CA ASN A 142 17.15 13.98 14.65
C ASN A 142 16.88 15.40 15.18
N ASN A 143 17.31 16.43 14.47
CA ASN A 143 17.23 17.83 14.93
C ASN A 143 16.97 18.85 13.80
N VAL A 144 16.88 18.41 12.55
CA VAL A 144 16.52 19.27 11.42
C VAL A 144 15.17 18.83 10.87
N PHE A 145 14.23 19.76 10.85
CA PHE A 145 12.86 19.52 10.43
C PHE A 145 12.50 20.45 9.28
N ILE A 146 11.81 19.92 8.28
CA ILE A 146 11.36 20.67 7.11
C ILE A 146 9.84 20.83 7.16
N GLY A 147 9.40 22.07 6.91
CA GLY A 147 8.00 22.47 6.90
C GLY A 147 7.27 22.16 5.58
N GLY A 148 6.06 22.72 5.46
CA GLY A 148 5.22 22.61 4.27
C GLY A 148 4.24 21.43 4.28
N GLY A 149 3.19 21.54 3.47
CA GLY A 149 2.34 20.41 3.13
C GLY A 149 3.08 19.38 2.27
N THR A 150 2.59 18.14 2.23
CA THR A 150 3.11 17.08 1.34
C THR A 150 2.44 17.18 -0.02
N HIS A 151 3.23 17.19 -1.09
CA HIS A 151 2.73 17.11 -2.46
C HIS A 151 3.37 15.93 -3.19
N ARG A 152 2.57 15.25 -4.02
CA ARG A 152 3.01 14.11 -4.84
C ARG A 152 3.43 14.60 -6.22
N TYR A 153 4.73 14.51 -6.50
CA TYR A 153 5.35 15.00 -7.74
C TYR A 153 5.56 13.88 -8.77
N LEU A 154 5.68 12.63 -8.33
CA LEU A 154 5.72 11.45 -9.19
C LEU A 154 4.58 10.49 -8.86
N ALA A 155 4.22 9.62 -9.81
CA ALA A 155 3.29 8.53 -9.54
C ALA A 155 3.85 7.61 -8.45
N VAL A 156 2.95 7.13 -7.59
CA VAL A 156 3.26 6.23 -6.48
C VAL A 156 2.40 5.00 -6.64
N ASP A 157 3.05 3.84 -6.72
CA ASP A 157 2.39 2.55 -6.73
C ASP A 157 1.85 2.22 -5.33
N ASP A 158 0.63 1.68 -5.28
CA ASP A 158 0.03 1.24 -4.03
C ASP A 158 0.64 -0.10 -3.60
N GLU A 159 0.88 -0.25 -2.29
CA GLU A 159 1.44 -1.50 -1.75
C GLU A 159 0.51 -2.70 -1.99
N VAL A 160 -0.82 -2.48 -2.01
CA VAL A 160 -1.78 -3.46 -2.49
C VAL A 160 -2.19 -3.09 -3.90
N SER A 161 -1.70 -3.86 -4.87
CA SER A 161 -1.93 -3.56 -6.29
C SER A 161 -3.40 -3.66 -6.68
N ALA A 162 -3.80 -2.88 -7.68
CA ALA A 162 -5.15 -2.94 -8.25
C ALA A 162 -5.51 -4.35 -8.75
N THR A 163 -4.54 -5.08 -9.31
CA THR A 163 -4.71 -6.47 -9.73
C THR A 163 -5.01 -7.39 -8.56
N ALA A 164 -4.33 -7.23 -7.41
CA ALA A 164 -4.60 -8.02 -6.22
C ALA A 164 -6.02 -7.76 -5.69
N ARG A 165 -6.44 -6.48 -5.65
CA ARG A 165 -7.81 -6.10 -5.27
C ARG A 165 -8.85 -6.72 -6.19
N TYR A 166 -8.70 -6.53 -7.49
CA TYR A 166 -9.61 -7.08 -8.50
C TYR A 166 -9.70 -8.62 -8.45
N THR A 167 -8.57 -9.28 -8.19
CA THR A 167 -8.53 -10.75 -8.04
C THR A 167 -9.35 -11.19 -6.83
N VAL A 168 -9.18 -10.55 -5.68
CA VAL A 168 -9.96 -10.87 -4.47
C VAL A 168 -11.44 -10.57 -4.66
N ASP A 169 -11.78 -9.46 -5.30
CA ASP A 169 -13.18 -9.11 -5.60
C ASP A 169 -13.85 -10.19 -6.47
N ILE A 170 -13.17 -10.67 -7.53
CA ILE A 170 -13.66 -11.80 -8.34
C ILE A 170 -13.84 -13.05 -7.48
N LEU A 171 -12.85 -13.41 -6.67
CA LEU A 171 -12.90 -14.62 -5.83
C LEU A 171 -14.06 -14.57 -4.84
N LEU A 172 -14.35 -13.40 -4.27
CA LEU A 172 -15.49 -13.20 -3.37
C LEU A 172 -16.83 -13.35 -4.10
N VAL A 173 -16.96 -12.81 -5.30
CA VAL A 173 -18.17 -13.00 -6.13
C VAL A 173 -18.35 -14.48 -6.50
N VAL A 174 -17.27 -15.16 -6.89
CA VAL A 174 -17.28 -16.61 -7.19
C VAL A 174 -17.66 -17.42 -5.95
N ALA A 175 -17.09 -17.10 -4.78
CA ALA A 175 -17.45 -17.73 -3.51
C ALA A 175 -18.93 -17.51 -3.16
N GLY A 176 -19.45 -16.30 -3.44
CA GLY A 176 -20.86 -15.95 -3.30
C GLY A 176 -21.80 -16.79 -4.17
N GLY A 177 -21.36 -17.10 -5.39
CA GLY A 177 -22.12 -17.85 -6.40
C GLY A 177 -21.86 -19.37 -6.43
N ALA A 178 -20.85 -19.88 -5.73
CA ALA A 178 -20.37 -21.26 -5.87
C ALA A 178 -21.45 -22.34 -5.69
N LYS A 179 -22.34 -22.15 -4.70
CA LYS A 179 -23.46 -23.07 -4.43
C LYS A 179 -24.50 -23.06 -5.56
N ALA A 180 -24.76 -21.90 -6.17
CA ALA A 180 -25.68 -21.78 -7.30
C ALA A 180 -25.18 -22.57 -8.50
N VAL A 181 -23.90 -22.40 -8.86
CA VAL A 181 -23.25 -23.14 -9.95
C VAL A 181 -23.28 -24.65 -9.70
N GLY A 182 -22.92 -25.09 -8.49
CA GLY A 182 -22.94 -26.51 -8.13
C GLY A 182 -24.35 -27.13 -8.09
N SER A 183 -25.38 -26.32 -7.85
CA SER A 183 -26.78 -26.78 -7.90
C SER A 183 -27.29 -26.90 -9.34
N ILE A 184 -26.89 -25.98 -10.23
CA ILE A 184 -27.23 -26.01 -11.65
C ILE A 184 -26.50 -27.15 -12.37
N ALA A 185 -25.22 -27.40 -12.07
CA ALA A 185 -24.43 -28.45 -12.72
C ALA A 185 -24.90 -29.89 -12.41
N LYS A 186 -25.83 -30.06 -11.46
CA LYS A 186 -26.43 -31.35 -11.08
C LYS A 186 -27.83 -31.57 -11.67
N LEU A 187 -28.39 -30.56 -12.37
CA LEU A 187 -29.64 -30.65 -13.14
C LEU A 187 -29.33 -31.13 -14.56
#